data_AF-A0A1I3DPS2-F1
#
_entry.id   AF-A0A1I3DPS2-F1
#
_cell.length_a   1.000
_cell.length_b   1.000
_cell.length_c   1.000
_cell.angle_alpha   90.00
_cell.angle_beta   90.00
_cell.angle_gamma   90.00
#
_symmetry.space_group_name_H-M   'P 1'
#
loop_
_entity.id
_entity.type
_entity.pdbx_description
1 polymer ?
#
loop_
_entity_poly.entity_id
_entity_poly.type
_entity_poly.pdbx_seq_one_letter_code
_entity_poly.pdbx_strand_id
1 'polypeptide(L)'
;MKTSLQRLPPWLKILLFIGCFTGLLMIAGFLQFFFSPAFRQLAFGILGSGGGLFTVWIFSKFRAFSYAKAGIRLNRRSPLKFLLGVVIGLVFFLALLMAFIWLTPVRIRFSGNGLSLEAGLQLLSLLPLALMEEMAFRSYPQQELNHRYGVWVSQFVMALVFGFYHILYGWDPVTAFTGPFVWAFLFGLAAIASRGIALPLGIHFSVNAGQLIAGLNGASPTALWIISYPSRTAEAVQQRSQVTSMGLHGGIWIMLLLFTFYWDRRQKKTNACELHEQADQKSVIQRRF
;
A
#
# COMPACT_ATOMS: atom_id res chain seq x y z
N MET A 1 -1.40 36.58 4.97
CA MET A 1 -0.94 36.34 3.56
C MET A 1 -0.88 34.85 3.32
N LYS A 2 -1.44 34.34 2.21
CA LYS A 2 -1.29 32.92 1.81
C LYS A 2 0.17 32.67 1.41
N THR A 3 0.80 31.60 1.90
CA THR A 3 2.17 31.22 1.51
C THR A 3 2.23 30.89 0.02
N SER A 4 3.41 31.00 -0.62
CA SER A 4 3.60 30.66 -2.05
C SER A 4 3.09 29.24 -2.37
N LEU A 5 3.34 28.28 -1.47
CA LEU A 5 2.89 26.90 -1.61
C LEU A 5 1.36 26.77 -1.68
N GLN A 6 0.61 27.62 -1.00
CA GLN A 6 -0.86 27.54 -0.99
C GLN A 6 -1.47 27.87 -2.35
N ARG A 7 -0.80 28.69 -3.15
CA ARG A 7 -1.24 29.08 -4.50
C ARG A 7 -1.01 27.99 -5.54
N LEU A 8 -0.18 27.00 -5.24
CA LEU A 8 0.10 25.90 -6.16
C LEU A 8 -1.16 25.04 -6.38
N PRO A 9 -1.37 24.52 -7.61
CA PRO A 9 -2.44 23.59 -7.87
C PRO A 9 -2.24 22.28 -7.09
N PRO A 10 -3.32 21.54 -6.75
CA PRO A 10 -3.24 20.34 -5.91
C PRO A 10 -2.26 19.28 -6.43
N TRP A 11 -2.27 19.00 -7.74
CA TRP A 11 -1.39 18.00 -8.37
C TRP A 11 0.10 18.35 -8.17
N LEU A 12 0.47 19.62 -8.24
CA LEU A 12 1.86 20.03 -8.04
C LEU A 12 2.29 19.85 -6.58
N LYS A 13 1.40 20.12 -5.62
CA LYS A 13 1.66 19.83 -4.20
C LYS A 13 1.88 18.35 -3.96
N ILE A 14 1.12 17.50 -4.63
CA ILE A 14 1.25 16.04 -4.55
C ILE A 14 2.60 15.59 -5.12
N LEU A 15 2.99 16.09 -6.29
CA LEU A 15 4.30 15.80 -6.89
C LEU A 15 5.46 16.26 -6.00
N LEU A 16 5.37 17.48 -5.44
CA LEU A 16 6.38 17.99 -4.50
C LEU A 16 6.44 17.15 -3.22
N PHE A 17 5.30 16.66 -2.73
CA PHE A 17 5.25 15.79 -1.56
C PHE A 17 5.96 14.46 -1.85
N ILE A 18 5.61 13.79 -2.95
CA ILE A 18 6.21 12.51 -3.35
C ILE A 18 7.71 12.70 -3.65
N GLY A 19 8.09 13.79 -4.32
CA GLY A 19 9.48 14.11 -4.61
C GLY A 19 10.30 14.36 -3.34
N CYS A 20 9.74 15.09 -2.38
CA CYS A 20 10.37 15.31 -1.07
C CYS A 20 10.56 13.98 -0.32
N PHE A 21 9.53 13.15 -0.23
CA PHE A 21 9.64 11.82 0.38
C PHE A 21 10.69 10.95 -0.30
N THR A 22 10.67 10.89 -1.64
CA THR A 22 11.61 10.08 -2.43
C THR A 22 13.05 10.55 -2.21
N GLY A 23 13.30 11.87 -2.22
CA GLY A 23 14.62 12.42 -1.93
C GLY A 23 15.13 12.06 -0.53
N LEU A 24 14.26 12.12 0.49
CA LEU A 24 14.61 11.67 1.85
C LEU A 24 14.88 10.17 1.92
N LEU A 25 14.14 9.37 1.16
CA LEU A 25 14.34 7.93 1.10
C LEU A 25 15.65 7.56 0.40
N MET A 26 16.08 8.32 -0.61
CA MET A 26 17.41 8.16 -1.21
C MET A 26 18.50 8.42 -0.16
N ILE A 27 18.36 9.49 0.64
CA ILE A 27 19.28 9.77 1.76
C ILE A 27 19.28 8.62 2.77
N ALA A 28 18.10 8.11 3.17
CA ALA A 28 17.99 6.95 4.05
C ALA A 28 18.68 5.71 3.46
N GLY A 29 18.62 5.54 2.14
CA GLY A 29 19.29 4.48 1.40
C GLY A 29 20.82 4.54 1.49
N PHE A 30 21.42 5.74 1.59
CA PHE A 30 22.84 5.90 1.88
C PHE A 30 23.14 5.72 3.38
N LEU A 31 22.29 6.26 4.25
CA LEU A 31 22.51 6.20 5.70
C LEU A 31 22.40 4.77 6.27
N GLN A 32 21.66 3.86 5.63
CA GLN A 32 21.57 2.47 6.09
C GLN A 32 22.93 1.75 6.11
N PHE A 33 23.92 2.19 5.30
CA PHE A 33 25.24 1.57 5.24
C PHE A 33 26.11 1.80 6.48
N PHE A 34 25.72 2.75 7.35
CA PHE A 34 26.34 2.92 8.68
C PHE A 34 25.91 1.83 9.68
N PHE A 35 24.93 0.99 9.33
CA PHE A 35 24.46 -0.11 10.16
C PHE A 35 25.02 -1.45 9.69
N SER A 36 25.18 -2.39 10.62
CA SER A 36 25.62 -3.74 10.29
C SER A 36 24.62 -4.45 9.36
N PRO A 37 25.07 -5.38 8.49
CA PRO A 37 24.23 -6.01 7.47
C PRO A 37 22.86 -6.50 7.96
N ALA A 38 22.81 -7.14 9.13
CA ALA A 38 21.59 -7.66 9.75
C ALA A 38 20.54 -6.58 10.10
N PHE A 39 20.96 -5.34 10.30
CA PHE A 39 20.08 -4.22 10.71
C PHE A 39 19.80 -3.23 9.58
N ARG A 40 20.45 -3.34 8.41
CA ARG A 40 20.32 -2.35 7.33
C ARG A 40 18.89 -2.13 6.89
N GLN A 41 18.14 -3.21 6.64
CA GLN A 41 16.75 -3.12 6.20
C GLN A 41 15.85 -2.48 7.28
N LEU A 42 16.04 -2.87 8.55
CA LEU A 42 15.32 -2.27 9.66
C LEU A 42 15.63 -0.77 9.79
N ALA A 43 16.91 -0.41 9.71
CA ALA A 43 17.36 0.98 9.73
C ALA A 43 16.77 1.77 8.56
N PHE A 44 16.79 1.22 7.35
CA PHE A 44 16.19 1.84 6.17
C PHE A 44 14.70 2.08 6.35
N GLY A 45 13.95 1.09 6.83
CA GLY A 45 12.52 1.26 7.13
C GLY A 45 12.25 2.33 8.19
N ILE A 46 13.04 2.35 9.28
CA ILE A 46 12.89 3.34 10.36
C ILE A 46 13.21 4.75 9.84
N LEU A 47 14.34 4.91 9.15
CA LEU A 47 14.76 6.18 8.56
C LEU A 47 13.75 6.68 7.51
N GLY A 48 13.27 5.79 6.64
CA GLY A 48 12.24 6.10 5.66
C GLY A 48 10.91 6.47 6.31
N SER A 49 10.52 5.79 7.40
CA SER A 49 9.33 6.17 8.18
C SER A 49 9.48 7.55 8.81
N GLY A 50 10.66 7.84 9.36
CA GLY A 50 11.02 9.18 9.84
C GLY A 50 10.93 10.22 8.72
N GLY A 51 11.44 9.90 7.52
CA GLY A 51 11.33 10.71 6.32
C GLY A 51 9.88 10.99 5.92
N GLY A 52 9.02 9.97 5.90
CA GLY A 52 7.59 10.10 5.63
C GLY A 52 6.88 11.01 6.64
N LEU A 53 7.13 10.83 7.94
CA LEU A 53 6.60 11.71 8.99
C LEU A 53 7.11 13.14 8.83
N PHE A 54 8.39 13.32 8.47
CA PHE A 54 8.98 14.63 8.24
C PHE A 54 8.37 15.33 7.03
N THR A 55 8.15 14.63 5.90
CA THR A 55 7.44 15.16 4.73
C THR A 55 6.02 15.60 5.09
N VAL A 56 5.28 14.77 5.83
CA VAL A 56 3.95 15.13 6.35
C VAL A 56 4.02 16.38 7.21
N TRP A 57 4.99 16.45 8.13
CA TRP A 57 5.18 17.58 9.04
C TRP A 57 5.44 18.87 8.26
N ILE A 58 6.37 18.88 7.32
CA ILE A 58 6.67 20.03 6.45
C ILE A 58 5.40 20.52 5.75
N PHE A 59 4.70 19.62 5.04
CA PHE A 59 3.53 20.04 4.26
C PHE A 59 2.32 20.43 5.13
N SER A 60 2.23 19.90 6.34
CA SER A 60 1.23 20.33 7.33
C SER A 60 1.48 21.77 7.80
N LYS A 61 2.75 22.18 7.97
CA LYS A 61 3.13 23.55 8.38
C LYS A 61 2.77 24.59 7.33
N PHE A 62 2.83 24.24 6.05
CA PHE A 62 2.39 25.11 4.97
C PHE A 62 0.85 25.22 4.84
N ARG A 63 0.11 24.70 5.84
CA ARG A 63 -1.36 24.61 5.92
C ARG A 63 -2.00 23.94 4.69
N ALA A 64 -1.28 23.01 4.05
CA ALA A 64 -1.88 22.22 2.98
C ALA A 64 -2.98 21.29 3.54
N PHE A 65 -2.81 20.78 4.77
CA PHE A 65 -3.76 19.87 5.43
C PHE A 65 -3.44 19.69 6.93
N SER A 66 -4.33 19.02 7.67
CA SER A 66 -4.10 18.57 9.05
C SER A 66 -3.73 17.07 9.09
N TYR A 67 -2.99 16.61 10.10
CA TYR A 67 -2.69 15.17 10.28
C TYR A 67 -3.92 14.26 10.20
N ALA A 68 -5.06 14.74 10.69
CA ALA A 68 -6.33 14.04 10.57
C ALA A 68 -6.79 13.89 9.11
N LYS A 69 -6.65 14.94 8.29
CA LYS A 69 -6.93 14.89 6.84
C LYS A 69 -5.93 14.02 6.07
N ALA A 70 -4.69 13.92 6.54
CA ALA A 70 -3.71 12.98 5.99
C ALA A 70 -3.93 11.54 6.46
N GLY A 71 -4.94 11.24 7.28
CA GLY A 71 -5.20 9.86 7.71
C GLY A 71 -4.17 9.28 8.69
N ILE A 72 -3.29 10.11 9.28
CA ILE A 72 -2.24 9.72 10.24
C ILE A 72 -2.75 9.87 11.70
N ARG A 73 -4.07 9.97 11.89
CA ARG A 73 -4.64 10.07 13.24
C ARG A 73 -4.65 8.71 13.91
N LEU A 74 -3.70 8.49 14.82
CA LEU A 74 -3.78 7.41 15.79
C LEU A 74 -5.03 7.63 16.66
N ASN A 75 -5.91 6.63 16.68
CA ASN A 75 -7.09 6.60 17.52
C ASN A 75 -7.18 5.21 18.16
N ARG A 76 -8.06 5.05 19.16
CA ARG A 76 -8.24 3.78 19.88
C ARG A 76 -8.61 2.60 18.98
N ARG A 77 -9.17 2.85 17.79
CA ARG A 77 -9.51 1.81 16.80
C ARG A 77 -8.39 1.57 15.77
N SER A 78 -7.31 2.35 15.76
CA SER A 78 -6.20 2.14 14.81
C SER A 78 -5.56 0.75 14.95
N PRO A 79 -5.29 0.22 16.17
CA PRO A 79 -4.81 -1.15 16.31
C PRO A 79 -5.79 -2.19 15.75
N LEU A 80 -7.10 -2.02 16.00
CA LEU A 80 -8.12 -2.92 15.45
C LEU A 80 -8.18 -2.87 13.92
N LYS A 81 -8.06 -1.67 13.33
CA LYS A 81 -7.98 -1.50 11.87
C LYS A 81 -6.72 -2.15 11.30
N PHE A 82 -5.58 -2.01 11.97
CA PHE A 82 -4.35 -2.68 11.57
C PHE A 82 -4.50 -4.20 11.61
N LEU A 83 -5.02 -4.77 12.71
CA LEU A 83 -5.27 -6.21 12.83
C LEU A 83 -6.26 -6.72 11.77
N LEU A 84 -7.34 -5.98 11.51
CA LEU A 84 -8.26 -6.29 10.43
C LEU A 84 -7.55 -6.27 9.07
N GLY A 85 -6.63 -5.33 8.86
CA GLY A 85 -5.80 -5.24 7.66
C GLY A 85 -4.91 -6.47 7.51
N VAL A 86 -4.27 -6.91 8.59
CA VAL A 86 -3.45 -8.13 8.61
C VAL A 86 -4.28 -9.34 8.20
N VAL A 87 -5.49 -9.49 8.73
CA VAL A 87 -6.40 -10.59 8.35
C VAL A 87 -6.75 -10.52 6.87
N ILE A 88 -7.15 -9.34 6.37
CA ILE A 88 -7.51 -9.16 4.96
C ILE A 88 -6.32 -9.47 4.05
N GLY A 89 -5.15 -8.90 4.31
CA GLY A 89 -3.97 -9.13 3.49
C GLY A 89 -3.50 -10.58 3.51
N LEU A 90 -3.57 -11.26 4.67
CA LEU A 90 -3.28 -12.69 4.76
C LEU A 90 -4.26 -13.52 3.94
N VAL A 91 -5.57 -13.22 3.97
CA VAL A 91 -6.57 -13.94 3.15
C VAL A 91 -6.27 -13.76 1.66
N PHE A 92 -6.02 -12.52 1.21
CA PHE A 92 -5.66 -12.25 -0.19
C PHE A 92 -4.37 -12.97 -0.61
N PHE A 93 -3.34 -12.89 0.23
CA PHE A 93 -2.06 -13.56 -0.02
C PHE A 93 -2.21 -15.07 -0.11
N LEU A 94 -2.89 -15.70 0.85
CA LEU A 94 -3.09 -17.14 0.87
C LEU A 94 -3.96 -17.61 -0.30
N ALA A 95 -5.03 -16.86 -0.65
CA ALA A 95 -5.86 -17.19 -1.79
C ALA A 95 -5.06 -17.16 -3.11
N LEU A 96 -4.22 -16.13 -3.31
CA LEU A 96 -3.32 -16.05 -4.45
C LEU A 96 -2.32 -17.20 -4.48
N LEU A 97 -1.66 -17.46 -3.35
CA LEU A 97 -0.64 -18.49 -3.26
C LEU A 97 -1.24 -19.88 -3.52
N MET A 98 -2.39 -20.18 -2.94
CA MET A 98 -3.09 -21.46 -3.16
C MET A 98 -3.54 -21.60 -4.61
N ALA A 99 -4.11 -20.55 -5.21
CA ALA A 99 -4.48 -20.57 -6.63
C ALA A 99 -3.25 -20.78 -7.53
N PHE A 100 -2.13 -20.12 -7.21
CA PHE A 100 -0.88 -20.27 -7.96
C PHE A 100 -0.33 -21.70 -7.85
N ILE A 101 -0.27 -22.27 -6.65
CA ILE A 101 0.17 -23.66 -6.45
C ILE A 101 -0.78 -24.65 -7.15
N TRP A 102 -2.09 -24.37 -7.16
CA TRP A 102 -3.07 -25.23 -7.81
C TRP A 102 -2.95 -25.23 -9.34
N LEU A 103 -2.64 -24.07 -9.93
CA LEU A 103 -2.62 -23.88 -11.39
C LEU A 103 -1.24 -24.11 -12.03
N THR A 104 -0.21 -24.37 -11.23
CA THR A 104 1.18 -24.52 -11.72
C THR A 104 1.80 -25.79 -11.13
N PRO A 105 2.89 -26.32 -11.71
CA PRO A 105 3.56 -27.50 -11.14
C PRO A 105 4.41 -27.18 -9.91
N VAL A 106 4.40 -25.93 -9.43
CA VAL A 106 5.16 -25.48 -8.27
C VAL A 106 4.76 -26.26 -7.03
N ARG A 107 5.75 -26.63 -6.22
CA ARG A 107 5.55 -27.34 -4.96
C ARG A 107 5.99 -26.45 -3.81
N ILE A 108 5.26 -26.55 -2.70
CA ILE A 108 5.64 -25.97 -1.42
C ILE A 108 6.21 -27.07 -0.53
N ARG A 109 7.37 -26.82 0.07
CA ARG A 109 7.98 -27.70 1.07
C ARG A 109 8.43 -26.88 2.26
N PHE A 110 8.34 -27.46 3.45
CA PHE A 110 8.89 -26.85 4.64
C PHE A 110 10.42 -26.81 4.51
N SER A 111 11.05 -25.69 4.85
CA SER A 111 12.51 -25.52 4.73
C SER A 111 13.27 -26.29 5.81
N GLY A 112 12.62 -26.57 6.95
CA GLY A 112 13.29 -27.08 8.15
C GLY A 112 14.02 -25.98 8.94
N ASN A 113 14.05 -24.74 8.43
CA ASN A 113 14.69 -23.63 9.09
C ASN A 113 13.84 -23.21 10.30
N GLY A 114 14.48 -23.11 11.48
CA GLY A 114 13.88 -22.47 12.64
C GLY A 114 13.77 -20.95 12.46
N LEU A 115 12.98 -20.30 13.33
CA LEU A 115 12.96 -18.84 13.43
C LEU A 115 14.29 -18.35 14.01
N SER A 116 15.22 -17.96 13.12
CA SER A 116 16.48 -17.33 13.52
C SER A 116 16.25 -15.89 13.97
N LEU A 117 17.20 -15.33 14.72
CA LEU A 117 17.18 -13.90 15.05
C LEU A 117 17.15 -13.03 13.79
N GLU A 118 17.86 -13.43 12.74
CA GLU A 118 17.86 -12.76 11.45
C GLU A 118 16.47 -12.77 10.80
N ALA A 119 15.76 -13.90 10.84
CA ALA A 119 14.38 -13.99 10.37
C ALA A 119 13.46 -13.05 11.15
N GLY A 120 13.64 -12.98 12.48
CA GLY A 120 12.93 -12.04 13.34
C GLY A 120 13.19 -10.57 12.96
N LEU A 121 14.44 -10.20 12.71
CA LEU A 121 14.82 -8.84 12.30
C LEU A 121 14.28 -8.47 10.90
N GLN A 122 14.33 -9.40 9.95
CA GLN A 122 13.76 -9.18 8.62
C GLN A 122 12.24 -9.00 8.70
N LEU A 123 11.52 -9.87 9.43
CA LEU A 123 10.08 -9.73 9.64
C LEU A 123 9.73 -8.41 10.35
N LEU A 124 10.51 -8.04 11.38
CA LEU A 124 10.35 -6.78 12.08
C LEU A 124 10.55 -5.58 11.16
N SER A 125 11.51 -5.65 10.23
CA SER A 125 11.78 -4.58 9.27
C SER A 125 10.62 -4.30 8.32
N LEU A 126 9.78 -5.30 8.02
CA LEU A 126 8.65 -5.13 7.09
C LEU A 126 7.63 -4.11 7.59
N LEU A 127 7.47 -3.95 8.91
CA LEU A 127 6.52 -3.01 9.48
C LEU A 127 6.90 -1.53 9.19
N PRO A 128 8.10 -1.05 9.53
CA PRO A 128 8.50 0.32 9.19
C PRO A 128 8.71 0.52 7.67
N LEU A 129 9.06 -0.52 6.90
CA LEU A 129 9.05 -0.42 5.43
C LEU A 129 7.64 -0.21 4.87
N ALA A 130 6.66 -0.98 5.31
CA ALA A 130 5.27 -0.75 4.89
C ALA A 130 4.78 0.63 5.37
N LEU A 131 5.11 1.02 6.62
CA LEU A 131 4.67 2.29 7.18
C LEU A 131 5.17 3.50 6.39
N MET A 132 6.44 3.54 5.99
CA MET A 132 6.98 4.66 5.20
C MET A 132 6.24 4.83 3.87
N GLU A 133 5.89 3.72 3.21
CA GLU A 133 5.19 3.73 1.93
C GLU A 133 3.72 4.13 2.09
N GLU A 134 3.03 3.61 3.10
CA GLU A 134 1.65 4.02 3.39
C GLU A 134 1.57 5.51 3.77
N MET A 135 2.57 6.04 4.49
CA MET A 135 2.67 7.48 4.74
C MET A 135 2.94 8.26 3.45
N ALA A 136 3.82 7.80 2.58
CA ALA A 136 4.13 8.51 1.35
C ALA A 136 2.94 8.55 0.38
N PHE A 137 2.24 7.44 0.20
CA PHE A 137 1.29 7.29 -0.90
C PHE A 137 -0.17 7.37 -0.44
N ARG A 138 -0.53 6.90 0.76
CA ARG A 138 -1.94 6.83 1.23
C ARG A 138 -2.35 7.94 2.17
N SER A 139 -1.39 8.73 2.64
CA SER A 139 -1.66 9.88 3.49
C SER A 139 -2.18 11.07 2.66
N TYR A 140 -1.57 12.24 2.78
CA TYR A 140 -1.96 13.43 2.06
C TYR A 140 -2.14 13.23 0.54
N PRO A 141 -1.23 12.58 -0.22
CA PRO A 141 -1.37 12.51 -1.68
C PRO A 141 -2.68 11.88 -2.16
N GLN A 142 -2.99 10.68 -1.68
CA GLN A 142 -4.20 9.99 -2.08
C GLN A 142 -5.47 10.66 -1.54
N GLN A 143 -5.44 11.13 -0.30
CA GLN A 143 -6.60 11.77 0.31
C GLN A 143 -6.95 13.08 -0.41
N GLU A 144 -5.96 13.88 -0.78
CA GLU A 144 -6.18 15.10 -1.56
C GLU A 144 -6.68 14.78 -2.98
N LEU A 145 -6.09 13.79 -3.67
CA LEU A 145 -6.59 13.37 -4.98
C LEU A 145 -8.04 12.88 -4.91
N ASN A 146 -8.36 12.06 -3.91
CA ASN A 146 -9.71 11.52 -3.75
C ASN A 146 -10.73 12.63 -3.43
N HIS A 147 -10.34 13.59 -2.59
CA HIS A 147 -11.19 14.72 -2.26
C HIS A 147 -11.48 15.62 -3.47
N ARG A 148 -10.50 15.80 -4.37
CA ARG A 148 -10.61 16.72 -5.52
C ARG A 148 -11.18 16.08 -6.77
N TYR A 149 -10.80 14.85 -7.05
CA TYR A 149 -11.01 14.18 -8.33
C TYR A 149 -11.76 12.85 -8.19
N GLY A 150 -12.10 12.43 -6.97
CA GLY A 150 -12.82 11.19 -6.70
C GLY A 150 -11.93 9.95 -6.65
N VAL A 151 -12.57 8.82 -6.31
CA VAL A 151 -11.87 7.56 -6.04
C VAL A 151 -11.11 7.03 -7.24
N TRP A 152 -11.68 7.11 -8.45
CA TRP A 152 -11.07 6.57 -9.66
C TRP A 152 -9.74 7.23 -9.99
N VAL A 153 -9.72 8.56 -10.10
CA VAL A 153 -8.51 9.32 -10.40
C VAL A 153 -7.47 9.08 -9.30
N SER A 154 -7.90 9.08 -8.04
CA SER A 154 -7.02 8.84 -6.90
C SER A 154 -6.35 7.46 -6.93
N GLN A 155 -7.11 6.39 -7.24
CA GLN A 155 -6.59 5.02 -7.34
C GLN A 155 -5.58 4.89 -8.48
N PHE A 156 -5.97 5.28 -9.70
CA PHE A 156 -5.13 5.11 -10.89
C PHE A 156 -3.84 5.91 -10.79
N VAL A 157 -3.91 7.20 -10.43
CA VAL A 157 -2.73 8.05 -10.31
C VAL A 157 -1.79 7.51 -9.23
N MET A 158 -2.32 7.15 -8.05
CA MET A 158 -1.46 6.65 -6.99
C MET A 158 -0.90 5.26 -7.26
N ALA A 159 -1.62 4.39 -7.97
CA ALA A 159 -1.10 3.09 -8.39
C ALA A 159 0.04 3.24 -9.41
N LEU A 160 -0.12 4.12 -10.41
CA LEU A 160 0.94 4.44 -11.36
C LEU A 160 2.18 4.99 -10.66
N VAL A 161 2.02 5.99 -9.79
CA VAL A 161 3.12 6.55 -9.00
C VAL A 161 3.82 5.48 -8.17
N PHE A 162 3.06 4.58 -7.54
CA PHE A 162 3.62 3.51 -6.72
C PHE A 162 4.39 2.47 -7.55
N GLY A 163 3.90 2.11 -8.74
CA GLY A 163 4.63 1.26 -9.70
C GLY A 163 5.93 1.91 -10.18
N PHE A 164 5.88 3.18 -10.61
CA PHE A 164 7.07 3.92 -11.03
C PHE A 164 8.10 4.11 -9.91
N TYR A 165 7.63 4.30 -8.67
CA TYR A 165 8.49 4.33 -7.50
C TYR A 165 9.31 3.03 -7.37
N HIS A 166 8.72 1.86 -7.59
CA HIS A 166 9.46 0.59 -7.56
C HIS A 166 10.47 0.47 -8.70
N ILE A 167 10.13 0.95 -9.90
CA ILE A 167 11.07 1.00 -11.04
C ILE A 167 12.26 1.90 -10.71
N LEU A 168 12.03 3.06 -10.08
CA LEU A 168 13.10 3.96 -9.64
C LEU A 168 14.04 3.29 -8.61
N TYR A 169 13.51 2.34 -7.82
CA TYR A 169 14.28 1.49 -6.91
C TYR A 169 14.89 0.24 -7.57
N GLY A 170 14.88 0.17 -8.90
CA GLY A 170 15.57 -0.87 -9.68
C GLY A 170 14.75 -2.12 -9.95
N TRP A 171 13.43 -2.10 -9.71
CA TRP A 171 12.57 -3.23 -10.05
C TRP A 171 12.32 -3.29 -11.55
N ASP A 172 12.21 -4.51 -12.08
CA ASP A 172 11.78 -4.71 -13.46
C ASP A 172 10.35 -4.13 -13.66
N PRO A 173 10.08 -3.45 -14.79
CA PRO A 173 8.77 -2.86 -15.05
C PRO A 173 7.61 -3.85 -14.98
N VAL A 174 7.79 -5.08 -15.47
CA VAL A 174 6.75 -6.11 -15.44
C VAL A 174 6.40 -6.44 -13.99
N THR A 175 7.39 -6.78 -13.14
CA THR A 175 7.17 -7.05 -11.72
C THR A 175 6.53 -5.86 -11.00
N ALA A 176 6.98 -4.63 -11.27
CA ALA A 176 6.44 -3.42 -10.66
C ALA A 176 4.95 -3.20 -11.01
N PHE A 177 4.55 -3.49 -12.25
CA PHE A 177 3.17 -3.29 -12.72
C PHE A 177 2.25 -4.50 -12.52
N THR A 178 2.76 -5.72 -12.38
CA THR A 178 1.94 -6.89 -12.04
C THR A 178 1.83 -7.13 -10.55
N GLY A 179 2.79 -6.64 -9.74
CA GLY A 179 2.76 -6.73 -8.29
C GLY A 179 2.35 -5.40 -7.62
N PRO A 180 3.30 -4.51 -7.26
CA PRO A 180 3.03 -3.29 -6.51
C PRO A 180 1.89 -2.42 -7.06
N PHE A 181 1.81 -2.20 -8.38
CA PHE A 181 0.71 -1.44 -9.00
C PHE A 181 -0.67 -2.04 -8.71
N VAL A 182 -0.82 -3.37 -8.80
CA VAL A 182 -2.10 -4.05 -8.51
C VAL A 182 -2.44 -3.93 -7.03
N TRP A 183 -1.48 -4.20 -6.14
CA TRP A 183 -1.67 -4.09 -4.70
C TRP A 183 -1.99 -2.65 -4.25
N ALA A 184 -1.49 -1.65 -4.97
CA ALA A 184 -1.79 -0.25 -4.70
C ALA A 184 -3.28 0.09 -4.79
N PHE A 185 -4.07 -0.63 -5.60
CA PHE A 185 -5.53 -0.47 -5.61
C PHE A 185 -6.17 -0.94 -4.30
N LEU A 186 -5.74 -2.10 -3.78
CA LEU A 186 -6.25 -2.64 -2.52
C LEU A 186 -5.86 -1.72 -1.35
N PHE A 187 -4.59 -1.31 -1.28
CA PHE A 187 -4.11 -0.38 -0.24
C PHE A 187 -4.84 0.96 -0.33
N GLY A 188 -5.02 1.48 -1.54
CA GLY A 188 -5.72 2.72 -1.77
C GLY A 188 -7.16 2.70 -1.29
N LEU A 189 -7.87 1.62 -1.63
CA LEU A 189 -9.27 1.46 -1.28
C LEU A 189 -9.44 1.28 0.22
N ALA A 190 -8.55 0.51 0.86
CA ALA A 190 -8.48 0.38 2.30
C ALA A 190 -8.20 1.73 3.00
N ALA A 191 -7.32 2.56 2.46
CA ALA A 191 -7.04 3.89 2.99
C ALA A 191 -8.27 4.81 2.94
N ILE A 192 -8.96 4.82 1.79
CA ILE A 192 -10.18 5.64 1.58
C ILE A 192 -11.33 5.14 2.47
N ALA A 193 -11.59 3.83 2.47
CA ALA A 193 -12.68 3.22 3.25
C ALA A 193 -12.48 3.39 4.76
N SER A 194 -11.24 3.24 5.24
CA SER A 194 -10.92 3.34 6.66
C SER A 194 -10.63 4.76 7.13
N ARG A 195 -10.52 5.73 6.20
CA ARG A 195 -10.12 7.13 6.45
C ARG A 195 -8.81 7.24 7.23
N GLY A 196 -7.83 6.41 6.88
CA GLY A 196 -6.52 6.40 7.52
C GLY A 196 -5.60 5.27 7.03
N ILE A 197 -4.36 5.32 7.49
CA ILE A 197 -3.31 4.40 6.97
C ILE A 197 -3.18 3.09 7.76
N ALA A 198 -3.84 2.96 8.92
CA ALA A 198 -3.67 1.77 9.77
C ALA A 198 -4.18 0.48 9.10
N LEU A 199 -5.34 0.53 8.42
CA LEU A 199 -5.87 -0.62 7.69
C LEU A 199 -4.95 -1.04 6.53
N PRO A 200 -4.61 -0.16 5.57
CA PRO A 200 -3.72 -0.55 4.48
C PRO A 200 -2.32 -0.94 4.95
N LEU A 201 -1.80 -0.35 6.03
CA LEU A 201 -0.54 -0.79 6.66
C LEU A 201 -0.59 -2.25 7.10
N GLY A 202 -1.71 -2.68 7.72
CA GLY A 202 -1.89 -4.09 8.09
C GLY A 202 -1.92 -5.02 6.88
N ILE A 203 -2.66 -4.63 5.83
CA ILE A 203 -2.72 -5.40 4.58
C ILE A 203 -1.31 -5.52 3.99
N HIS A 204 -0.63 -4.40 3.79
CA HIS A 204 0.70 -4.33 3.20
C HIS A 204 1.72 -5.16 4.01
N PHE A 205 1.78 -4.95 5.33
CA PHE A 205 2.65 -5.73 6.20
C PHE A 205 2.40 -7.24 6.06
N SER A 206 1.14 -7.68 6.12
CA SER A 206 0.81 -9.11 6.05
C SER A 206 1.11 -9.75 4.70
N VAL A 207 0.94 -9.03 3.59
CA VAL A 207 1.31 -9.50 2.25
C VAL A 207 2.82 -9.68 2.15
N ASN A 208 3.61 -8.69 2.58
CA ASN A 208 5.06 -8.76 2.54
C ASN A 208 5.59 -9.84 3.48
N ALA A 209 5.00 -9.97 4.68
CA ALA A 209 5.34 -11.01 5.64
C ALA A 209 5.02 -12.40 5.10
N GLY A 210 3.85 -12.56 4.45
CA GLY A 210 3.47 -13.78 3.77
C GLY A 210 4.46 -14.17 2.68
N GLN A 211 4.86 -13.22 1.83
CA GLN A 211 5.86 -13.43 0.79
C GLN A 211 7.22 -13.83 1.36
N LEU A 212 7.67 -13.17 2.44
CA LEU A 212 8.93 -13.52 3.11
C LEU A 212 8.89 -14.94 3.69
N ILE A 213 7.84 -15.26 4.44
CA ILE A 213 7.63 -16.58 5.06
C ILE A 213 7.54 -17.68 4.00
N ALA A 214 6.90 -17.38 2.86
CA ALA A 214 6.74 -18.29 1.73
C ALA A 214 7.98 -18.41 0.83
N GLY A 215 9.04 -17.63 1.08
CA GLY A 215 10.26 -17.64 0.28
C GLY A 215 10.09 -17.05 -1.12
N LEU A 216 9.11 -16.14 -1.31
CA LEU A 216 8.82 -15.48 -2.59
C LEU A 216 9.70 -14.24 -2.83
N ASN A 217 10.38 -13.72 -1.80
CA ASN A 217 11.24 -12.53 -1.89
C ASN A 217 12.70 -12.86 -2.25
N GLY A 218 12.91 -13.86 -3.11
CA GLY A 218 14.22 -14.45 -3.36
C GLY A 218 14.58 -15.50 -2.29
N ALA A 219 15.61 -16.32 -2.56
CA ALA A 219 16.06 -17.40 -1.69
C ALA A 219 16.63 -16.86 -0.37
N SER A 220 15.75 -16.39 0.51
CA SER A 220 16.12 -15.91 1.82
C SER A 220 16.34 -17.11 2.74
N PRO A 221 17.46 -17.17 3.49
CA PRO A 221 17.65 -18.20 4.51
C PRO A 221 16.57 -18.16 5.60
N THR A 222 15.80 -17.08 5.67
CA THR A 222 14.73 -16.85 6.66
C THR A 222 13.36 -17.40 6.27
N ALA A 223 13.21 -17.93 5.05
CA ALA A 223 11.95 -18.50 4.58
C ALA A 223 11.61 -19.81 5.33
N LEU A 224 10.39 -19.91 5.85
CA LEU A 224 9.88 -21.15 6.47
C LEU A 224 9.42 -22.16 5.42
N TRP A 225 8.97 -21.66 4.28
CA TRP A 225 8.56 -22.48 3.14
C TRP A 225 9.43 -22.18 1.93
N ILE A 226 9.69 -23.22 1.16
CA ILE A 226 10.39 -23.15 -0.11
C ILE A 226 9.36 -23.47 -1.19
N ILE A 227 9.16 -22.50 -2.07
CA ILE A 227 8.32 -22.61 -3.26
C ILE A 227 9.26 -22.86 -4.44
N SER A 228 9.21 -24.06 -5.00
CA SER A 228 10.14 -24.46 -6.06
C SER A 228 9.47 -25.35 -7.10
N TYR A 229 9.98 -25.31 -8.32
CA TYR A 229 9.63 -26.26 -9.36
C TYR A 229 10.21 -27.66 -9.04
N PRO A 230 9.53 -28.75 -9.45
CA PRO A 230 10.13 -30.07 -9.48
C PRO A 230 11.44 -30.07 -10.28
N SER A 231 12.38 -30.93 -9.88
CA SER A 231 13.65 -31.11 -10.60
C SER A 231 13.40 -31.39 -12.07
N ARG A 232 14.17 -30.74 -12.97
CA ARG A 232 14.06 -30.87 -14.43
C ARG A 232 12.77 -30.31 -15.06
N THR A 233 12.07 -29.39 -14.39
CA THR A 233 10.95 -28.67 -15.01
C THR A 233 11.45 -27.82 -16.19
N ALA A 234 10.90 -28.08 -17.39
CA ALA A 234 11.26 -27.37 -18.61
C ALA A 234 11.02 -25.85 -18.49
N GLU A 235 11.89 -25.05 -19.12
CA GLU A 235 11.81 -23.58 -19.07
C GLU A 235 10.44 -23.05 -19.55
N ALA A 236 9.90 -23.62 -20.63
CA ALA A 236 8.58 -23.26 -21.15
C ALA A 236 7.46 -23.40 -20.09
N VAL A 237 7.58 -24.36 -19.16
CA VAL A 237 6.63 -24.56 -18.07
C VAL A 237 6.80 -23.50 -16.97
N GLN A 238 8.03 -23.07 -16.71
CA GLN A 238 8.32 -21.98 -15.77
C GLN A 238 7.78 -20.64 -16.32
N GLN A 239 7.97 -20.38 -17.61
CA GLN A 239 7.42 -19.20 -18.29
C GLN A 239 5.88 -19.19 -18.25
N ARG A 240 5.22 -20.33 -18.50
CA ARG A 240 3.76 -20.44 -18.35
C ARG A 240 3.29 -20.17 -16.92
N SER A 241 4.06 -20.59 -15.93
CA SER A 241 3.75 -20.31 -14.52
C SER A 241 3.88 -18.83 -14.21
N GLN A 242 4.88 -18.12 -14.75
CA GLN A 242 4.97 -16.65 -14.65
C GLN A 242 3.73 -15.99 -15.26
N VAL A 243 3.33 -16.38 -16.47
CA VAL A 243 2.09 -15.86 -17.12
C VAL A 243 0.85 -16.15 -16.26
N THR A 244 0.79 -17.33 -15.64
CA THR A 244 -0.30 -17.70 -14.71
C THR A 244 -0.33 -16.78 -13.50
N SER A 245 0.83 -16.48 -12.89
CA SER A 245 0.93 -15.51 -11.79
C SER A 245 0.46 -14.11 -12.21
N MET A 246 0.87 -13.64 -13.40
CA MET A 246 0.41 -12.36 -13.95
C MET A 246 -1.12 -12.36 -14.16
N GLY A 247 -1.67 -13.47 -14.68
CA GLY A 247 -3.11 -13.65 -14.85
C GLY A 247 -3.88 -13.60 -13.52
N LEU A 248 -3.37 -14.22 -12.46
CA LEU A 248 -3.96 -14.15 -11.12
C LEU A 248 -3.96 -12.72 -10.56
N HIS A 249 -2.86 -11.99 -10.70
CA HIS A 249 -2.80 -10.57 -10.31
C HIS A 249 -3.76 -9.71 -11.15
N GLY A 250 -3.85 -9.97 -12.46
CA GLY A 250 -4.82 -9.32 -13.35
C GLY A 250 -6.27 -9.58 -12.93
N GLY A 251 -6.59 -10.81 -12.51
CA GLY A 251 -7.90 -11.17 -11.96
C GLY A 251 -8.24 -10.39 -10.68
N ILE A 252 -7.28 -10.26 -9.75
CA ILE A 252 -7.45 -9.41 -8.56
C ILE A 252 -7.65 -7.95 -8.93
N TRP A 253 -6.87 -7.45 -9.89
CA TRP A 253 -7.00 -6.07 -10.32
C TRP A 253 -8.41 -5.79 -10.87
N ILE A 254 -8.94 -6.66 -11.74
CA ILE A 254 -10.32 -6.56 -12.24
C ILE A 254 -11.33 -6.61 -11.08
N MET A 255 -11.17 -7.53 -10.13
CA MET A 255 -12.02 -7.61 -8.95
C MET A 255 -12.01 -6.30 -8.14
N LEU A 256 -10.83 -5.70 -7.94
CA LEU A 256 -10.68 -4.42 -7.23
C LEU A 256 -11.30 -3.24 -7.99
N LEU A 257 -11.23 -3.23 -9.33
CA LEU A 257 -11.92 -2.25 -10.16
C LEU A 257 -13.44 -2.38 -10.01
N LEU A 258 -13.98 -3.60 -10.10
CA LEU A 258 -15.41 -3.86 -9.91
C LEU A 258 -15.88 -3.47 -8.50
N PHE A 259 -15.10 -3.80 -7.47
CA PHE A 259 -15.40 -3.39 -6.11
C PHE A 259 -15.36 -1.86 -5.96
N THR A 260 -14.36 -1.19 -6.55
CA THR A 260 -14.26 0.27 -6.55
C THR A 260 -15.47 0.91 -7.23
N PHE A 261 -15.91 0.35 -8.37
CA PHE A 261 -17.11 0.78 -9.06
C PHE A 261 -18.36 0.66 -8.19
N TYR A 262 -18.57 -0.51 -7.58
CA TYR A 262 -19.71 -0.76 -6.70
C TYR A 262 -19.69 0.19 -5.48
N TRP A 263 -18.52 0.35 -4.86
CA TRP A 263 -18.32 1.25 -3.73
C TRP A 263 -18.65 2.70 -4.09
N ASP A 264 -18.10 3.22 -5.19
CA ASP A 264 -18.35 4.59 -5.67
C ASP A 264 -19.84 4.84 -5.92
N ARG A 265 -20.52 3.89 -6.58
CA ARG A 265 -21.97 3.97 -6.83
C ARG A 265 -22.76 4.00 -5.53
N ARG A 266 -22.38 3.19 -4.53
CA ARG A 266 -23.04 3.18 -3.22
C ARG A 266 -22.86 4.50 -2.48
N GLN A 267 -21.64 5.06 -2.46
CA GLN A 267 -21.36 6.33 -1.79
C GLN A 267 -22.15 7.49 -2.40
N LYS A 268 -22.23 7.56 -3.74
CA LYS A 268 -23.02 8.60 -4.43
C LYS A 268 -24.50 8.53 -4.07
N LYS A 269 -25.07 7.32 -3.94
CA LYS A 269 -26.47 7.14 -3.50
C LYS A 269 -26.69 7.61 -2.07
N THR A 270 -25.80 7.24 -1.13
CA THR A 270 -25.90 7.70 0.26
C THR A 270 -25.85 9.22 0.36
N ASN A 271 -24.88 9.86 -0.32
CA ASN A 271 -24.74 11.31 -0.31
C ASN A 271 -25.96 12.03 -0.91
N ALA A 272 -26.56 11.48 -1.98
CA ALA A 272 -27.77 12.05 -2.57
C ALA A 272 -28.97 11.99 -1.61
N CYS A 273 -29.09 10.90 -0.84
CA CYS A 273 -30.15 10.73 0.16
C CYS A 273 -29.97 11.71 1.33
N GLU A 274 -28.74 11.85 1.86
CA GLU A 274 -28.44 12.82 2.94
C GLU A 274 -28.70 14.26 2.50
N LEU A 275 -28.39 14.63 1.25
CA LEU A 275 -28.68 15.96 0.72
C LEU A 275 -30.18 16.24 0.58
N HIS A 276 -30.97 15.23 0.18
CA HIS A 276 -32.42 15.35 0.11
C HIS A 276 -33.04 15.54 1.50
N GLU A 277 -32.61 14.74 2.48
CA GLU A 277 -33.09 14.86 3.87
C GLU A 277 -32.76 16.23 4.47
N GLN A 278 -31.56 16.76 4.21
CA GLN A 278 -31.17 18.10 4.64
C GLN A 278 -31.98 19.22 3.94
N ALA A 279 -32.37 19.03 2.68
CA ALA A 279 -33.20 19.98 1.96
C ALA A 279 -34.64 19.99 2.52
N ASP A 280 -35.20 18.81 2.79
CA ASP A 280 -36.54 18.66 3.38
C ASP A 280 -36.60 19.30 4.77
N GLN A 281 -35.62 19.03 5.65
CA GLN A 281 -35.56 19.64 6.99
C GLN A 281 -35.51 21.17 6.94
N LYS A 282 -34.75 21.75 5.99
CA LYS A 282 -34.72 23.22 5.80
C LYS A 282 -36.07 23.77 5.33
N SER A 283 -36.77 23.06 4.45
CA SER A 283 -38.09 23.49 3.97
C SER A 283 -39.16 23.48 5.08
N VAL A 284 -39.10 22.50 6.00
CA VAL A 284 -40.02 22.41 7.14
C VAL A 284 -39.78 23.55 8.12
N ILE A 285 -38.50 23.90 8.38
CA ILE A 285 -38.14 25.04 9.24
C ILE A 285 -38.64 26.36 8.61
N GLN A 286 -38.48 26.55 7.30
CA GLN A 286 -38.92 27.75 6.61
C GLN A 286 -40.45 27.94 6.59
N ARG A 287 -41.26 26.88 6.65
CA ARG A 287 -42.73 26.98 6.71
C ARG A 287 -43.29 27.32 8.08
N ARG A 288 -42.47 27.28 9.15
CA ARG A 288 -42.90 27.54 10.53
C ARG A 288 -42.67 29.00 10.98
N PHE A 289 -42.08 29.83 10.13
CA PHE A 289 -41.86 31.25 10.35
C PHE A 289 -42.54 32.05 9.24
#